data_AF-A0A267THZ4-F1
#
_entry.id   AF-A0A267THZ4-F1
#
_cell.length_a   1.000
_cell.length_b   1.000
_cell.length_c   1.000
_cell.angle_alpha   90.00
_cell.angle_beta   90.00
_cell.angle_gamma   90.00
#
_symmetry.space_group_name_H-M   'P 1'
#
loop_
_entity.id
_entity.type
_entity.pdbx_description
1 polymer ?
#
loop_
_entity_poly.entity_id
_entity_poly.type
_entity_poly.pdbx_seq_one_letter_code
_entity_poly.pdbx_strand_id
1 'polypeptide(L)'
;MKKALLILFNFLLFSHLLTAQTPKADDSNGVFWKPIVEMDDKLYPSYVLANVNRNYLKDNDTPQDKKTYFGDSEGQFGIEITYLKLGPANVKLVVECPKIMETSSFSVYLNGKSTKYQIFPEIAYKWDVLSNISQPFPVNVNYYVYVNDVLKEKQTKIVTVRSINDCPYIFIHRQKVIHDMNFMYAAYVNENHPIITNQLMPEIMRTGIVNSITGYQTNDRLEVLRQVFAVWNVLRQRGVKYSSLVSSNNEPAQKYPLVVHQFVRRPSESLASQQANCVDGTVLFASILYRMGIHPLIVTTPNHCWLGFYMNAQHTDTMFLETTMMGSHISSDQLETAKGLDVYSLILDRLYPDSYKTFLLAVKVGFSNYSKDKNKFLVDSKVTFLPENADIEHLQYQIFEIERYRREGLLPIISN
;
A
#
# COMPACT_ATOMS: atom_id res chain seq x y z
N MET A 1 -18.07 -87.02 12.33
CA MET A 1 -16.97 -86.67 11.40
C MET A 1 -16.16 -85.52 12.01
N LYS A 2 -14.86 -85.78 12.22
CA LYS A 2 -13.70 -84.86 12.32
C LYS A 2 -13.72 -83.61 13.24
N LYS A 3 -12.86 -83.70 14.27
CA LYS A 3 -11.80 -82.75 14.75
C LYS A 3 -12.21 -81.30 15.06
N ALA A 4 -12.20 -80.85 16.31
CA ALA A 4 -11.04 -80.47 17.16
C ALA A 4 -10.20 -79.28 16.63
N LEU A 5 -10.30 -78.12 17.28
CA LEU A 5 -9.15 -77.27 17.60
C LEU A 5 -9.43 -76.40 18.83
N LEU A 6 -8.66 -76.66 19.88
CA LEU A 6 -8.54 -75.91 21.13
C LEU A 6 -7.33 -74.98 20.95
N ILE A 7 -7.47 -73.67 21.14
CA ILE A 7 -6.33 -72.77 21.38
C ILE A 7 -6.67 -71.86 22.55
N LEU A 8 -5.86 -71.99 23.60
CA LEU A 8 -5.85 -71.21 24.83
C LEU A 8 -5.67 -69.71 24.54
N PHE A 9 -6.44 -68.86 25.21
CA PHE A 9 -6.07 -67.46 25.42
C PHE A 9 -5.62 -67.26 26.87
N ASN A 10 -4.31 -67.02 27.03
CA ASN A 10 -3.70 -66.63 28.29
C ASN A 10 -4.19 -65.24 28.69
N PHE A 11 -4.76 -65.12 29.90
CA PHE A 11 -4.98 -63.86 30.58
C PHE A 11 -3.63 -63.32 31.07
N LEU A 12 -3.05 -62.34 30.38
CA LEU A 12 -2.00 -61.47 30.90
C LEU A 12 -2.63 -60.13 31.25
N LEU A 13 -2.96 -59.95 32.54
CA LEU A 13 -3.20 -58.63 33.12
C LEU A 13 -1.90 -57.84 33.07
N PHE A 14 -1.73 -57.01 32.03
CA PHE A 14 -0.75 -55.93 32.05
C PHE A 14 -1.36 -54.75 32.81
N SER A 15 -0.97 -54.60 34.08
CA SER A 15 -1.12 -53.34 34.81
C SER A 15 -0.31 -52.26 34.09
N HIS A 16 -0.98 -51.40 33.33
CA HIS A 16 -0.39 -50.13 32.94
C HIS A 16 -0.28 -49.27 34.21
N LEU A 17 0.90 -49.29 34.83
CA LEU A 17 1.37 -48.18 35.64
C LEU A 17 1.34 -46.95 34.73
N LEU A 18 0.29 -46.13 34.84
CA LEU A 18 0.37 -44.73 34.47
C LEU A 18 1.49 -44.16 35.34
N THR A 19 2.69 -44.02 34.76
CA THR A 19 3.61 -43.01 35.24
C THR A 19 2.88 -41.69 35.06
N ALA A 20 2.28 -41.19 36.15
CA ALA A 20 1.88 -39.80 36.23
C ALA A 20 3.13 -38.98 35.92
N GLN A 21 3.20 -38.46 34.69
CA GLN A 21 4.08 -37.35 34.41
C GLN A 21 3.60 -36.25 35.36
N THR A 22 4.41 -35.97 36.37
CA THR A 22 4.24 -34.77 37.17
C THR A 22 4.07 -33.61 36.20
N PRO A 23 3.01 -32.79 36.32
CA PRO A 23 2.88 -31.62 35.47
C PRO A 23 4.16 -30.81 35.64
N LYS A 24 4.86 -30.60 34.52
CA LYS A 24 6.05 -29.74 34.47
C LYS A 24 5.63 -28.42 35.13
N ALA A 25 6.30 -28.04 36.22
CA ALA A 25 6.00 -26.79 36.90
C ALA A 25 6.05 -25.66 35.85
N ASP A 26 4.98 -24.86 35.80
CA ASP A 26 4.88 -23.71 34.91
C ASP A 26 6.02 -22.72 35.23
N ASP A 27 7.06 -22.72 34.39
CA ASP A 27 8.25 -21.88 34.51
C ASP A 27 8.07 -20.50 33.86
N SER A 28 6.87 -20.20 33.36
CA SER A 28 6.54 -18.92 32.72
C SER A 28 6.68 -17.71 33.66
N ASN A 29 6.87 -17.91 34.97
CA ASN A 29 6.67 -16.91 36.02
C ASN A 29 5.33 -16.14 35.84
N GLY A 30 4.35 -16.73 35.17
CA GLY A 30 3.08 -16.09 34.84
C GLY A 30 3.22 -14.90 33.90
N VAL A 31 4.05 -15.01 32.85
CA VAL A 31 4.07 -14.12 31.68
C VAL A 31 3.68 -14.91 30.45
N PHE A 32 2.50 -14.64 29.91
CA PHE A 32 2.08 -15.20 28.62
C PHE A 32 2.31 -14.19 27.52
N TRP A 33 2.87 -14.62 26.40
CA TRP A 33 3.04 -13.76 25.25
C TRP A 33 2.81 -14.53 23.96
N LYS A 34 2.52 -13.79 22.89
CA LYS A 34 2.42 -14.33 21.54
C LYS A 34 2.95 -13.33 20.52
N PRO A 35 3.58 -13.77 19.43
CA PRO A 35 3.94 -12.90 18.33
C PRO A 35 2.69 -12.30 17.68
N ILE A 36 2.78 -11.02 17.34
CA ILE A 36 1.87 -10.35 16.45
C ILE A 36 2.62 -10.10 15.15
N VAL A 37 1.98 -10.48 14.05
CA VAL A 37 2.31 -10.00 12.73
C VAL A 37 1.05 -9.31 12.22
N GLU A 38 1.12 -7.99 12.04
CA GLU A 38 -0.01 -7.20 11.53
C GLU A 38 -0.31 -7.60 10.08
N MET A 39 -1.37 -7.01 9.51
CA MET A 39 -1.69 -7.18 8.09
C MET A 39 -1.94 -8.64 7.67
N ASP A 40 -2.58 -9.40 8.56
CA ASP A 40 -2.97 -10.80 8.36
C ASP A 40 -1.78 -11.75 8.14
N ASP A 41 -0.82 -11.69 9.07
CA ASP A 41 0.41 -12.49 9.07
C ASP A 41 1.23 -12.33 7.77
N LYS A 42 1.18 -11.12 7.18
CA LYS A 42 1.88 -10.77 5.94
C LYS A 42 2.72 -9.51 6.13
N LEU A 43 3.94 -9.55 5.60
CA LEU A 43 4.76 -8.36 5.42
C LEU A 43 4.43 -7.71 4.07
N TYR A 44 4.05 -6.43 4.06
CA TYR A 44 3.89 -5.64 2.84
C TYR A 44 5.08 -4.71 2.66
N PRO A 45 6.08 -5.05 1.81
CA PRO A 45 7.25 -4.21 1.57
C PRO A 45 6.89 -2.79 1.13
N SER A 46 5.85 -2.65 0.32
CA SER A 46 5.31 -1.36 -0.15
C SER A 46 4.93 -0.45 1.02
N TYR A 47 4.18 -0.98 2.00
CA TYR A 47 3.77 -0.24 3.20
C TYR A 47 4.96 0.19 4.04
N VAL A 48 5.86 -0.75 4.33
CA VAL A 48 7.01 -0.47 5.19
C VAL A 48 7.91 0.61 4.56
N LEU A 49 8.25 0.46 3.28
CA LEU A 49 9.09 1.42 2.56
C LEU A 49 8.46 2.81 2.47
N ALA A 50 7.15 2.88 2.21
CA ALA A 50 6.47 4.16 2.06
C ALA A 50 6.35 4.93 3.38
N ASN A 51 6.21 4.23 4.52
CA ASN A 51 5.92 4.83 5.81
C ASN A 51 7.13 5.01 6.74
N VAL A 52 8.37 4.70 6.31
CA VAL A 52 9.59 4.79 7.17
C VAL A 52 9.73 6.12 7.92
N ASN A 53 9.41 7.24 7.28
CA ASN A 53 9.52 8.57 7.87
C ASN A 53 8.19 9.11 8.42
N ARG A 54 7.13 8.31 8.39
CA ARG A 54 5.81 8.67 8.91
C ARG A 54 5.68 8.15 10.32
N ASN A 55 4.97 8.90 11.16
CA ASN A 55 4.76 8.53 12.55
C ASN A 55 3.37 9.00 12.97
N TYR A 56 2.37 8.15 12.81
CA TYR A 56 0.98 8.47 13.13
C TYR A 56 0.70 8.49 14.64
N LEU A 57 1.60 8.00 15.50
CA LEU A 57 1.48 8.20 16.96
C LEU A 57 1.69 9.67 17.39
N LYS A 58 2.16 10.54 16.47
CA LYS A 58 2.13 12.00 16.65
C LYS A 58 0.76 12.62 16.36
N ASP A 59 -0.14 11.91 15.69
CA ASP A 59 -1.54 12.34 15.57
C ASP A 59 -2.28 12.04 16.88
N ASN A 60 -3.04 13.03 17.36
CA ASN A 60 -3.78 12.92 18.62
C ASN A 60 -4.92 11.88 18.56
N ASP A 61 -5.28 11.40 17.37
CA ASP A 61 -6.43 10.52 17.11
C ASP A 61 -6.04 9.04 16.95
N THR A 62 -4.79 8.63 17.26
CA THR A 62 -4.42 7.21 17.21
C THR A 62 -5.23 6.42 18.26
N PRO A 63 -5.92 5.32 17.89
CA PRO A 63 -6.72 4.52 18.84
C PRO A 63 -5.90 3.80 19.92
N GLN A 64 -4.57 3.86 19.83
CA GLN A 64 -3.64 3.11 20.67
C GLN A 64 -3.41 3.84 22.00
N ASP A 65 -3.74 3.18 23.11
CA ASP A 65 -3.42 3.70 24.44
C ASP A 65 -1.90 3.69 24.65
N LYS A 66 -1.29 4.88 24.68
CA LYS A 66 0.15 5.10 24.92
C LYS A 66 0.65 4.51 26.26
N LYS A 67 -0.24 4.06 27.14
CA LYS A 67 0.10 3.34 28.38
C LYS A 67 0.29 1.83 28.19
N THR A 68 -0.19 1.28 27.08
CA THR A 68 -0.20 -0.18 26.81
C THR A 68 0.45 -0.57 25.49
N TYR A 69 0.69 0.38 24.59
CA TYR A 69 1.40 0.19 23.32
C TYR A 69 2.78 0.85 23.37
N PHE A 70 3.81 0.13 22.94
CA PHE A 70 5.19 0.62 22.94
C PHE A 70 5.93 0.31 21.64
N GLY A 71 6.69 1.30 21.17
CA GLY A 71 7.57 1.19 20.01
C GLY A 71 6.98 1.80 18.74
N ASP A 72 7.27 1.20 17.58
CA ASP A 72 6.93 1.68 16.24
C ASP A 72 5.45 1.53 15.93
N SER A 73 4.76 2.65 15.63
CA SER A 73 3.34 2.69 15.30
C SER A 73 2.98 2.00 13.99
N GLU A 74 3.91 1.99 13.06
CA GLU A 74 3.78 1.40 11.73
C GLU A 74 4.37 -0.02 11.68
N GLY A 75 4.86 -0.50 12.82
CA GLY A 75 5.52 -1.78 12.96
C GLY A 75 4.59 -2.93 12.59
N GLN A 76 5.04 -3.81 11.69
CA GLN A 76 4.29 -5.02 11.33
C GLN A 76 4.64 -6.23 12.19
N PHE A 77 5.73 -6.17 12.96
CA PHE A 77 6.20 -7.25 13.82
C PHE A 77 6.21 -6.79 15.26
N GLY A 78 5.57 -7.54 16.14
CA GLY A 78 5.55 -7.23 17.56
C GLY A 78 5.17 -8.44 18.41
N ILE A 79 4.89 -8.19 19.68
CA ILE A 79 4.33 -9.18 20.60
C ILE A 79 3.15 -8.59 21.37
N GLU A 80 2.22 -9.45 21.73
CA GLU A 80 1.23 -9.19 22.77
C GLU A 80 1.69 -9.91 24.03
N ILE A 81 1.75 -9.19 25.14
CA ILE A 81 1.95 -9.78 26.46
C ILE A 81 0.61 -9.73 27.19
N THR A 82 0.14 -10.88 27.64
CA THR A 82 -1.11 -11.03 28.39
C THR A 82 -0.80 -11.63 29.75
N TYR A 83 -1.47 -11.13 30.79
CA TYR A 83 -1.32 -11.59 32.16
C TYR A 83 0.13 -11.50 32.65
N LEU A 84 0.47 -10.35 33.24
CA LEU A 84 1.65 -10.24 34.09
C LEU A 84 1.21 -10.57 35.53
N LYS A 85 1.52 -11.79 36.01
CA LYS A 85 1.53 -12.03 37.48
C LYS A 85 2.78 -11.44 38.14
N LEU A 86 3.74 -10.99 37.35
CA LEU A 86 4.78 -10.10 37.81
C LEU A 86 4.19 -8.71 37.93
N GLY A 87 4.50 -8.02 39.02
CA GLY A 87 4.34 -6.57 39.07
C GLY A 87 5.20 -5.89 38.00
N PRO A 88 5.74 -4.69 38.27
CA PRO A 88 6.55 -4.02 37.26
C PRO A 88 7.75 -4.87 36.79
N ALA A 89 8.04 -4.86 35.49
CA ALA A 89 9.06 -5.72 34.88
C ALA A 89 9.74 -5.06 33.68
N ASN A 90 11.03 -5.35 33.50
CA ASN A 90 11.75 -5.01 32.29
C ASN A 90 11.57 -6.13 31.27
N VAL A 91 11.03 -5.79 30.11
CA VAL A 91 10.85 -6.73 29.00
C VAL A 91 11.77 -6.33 27.86
N LYS A 92 12.55 -7.27 27.36
CA LYS A 92 13.32 -7.13 26.12
C LYS A 92 12.78 -8.10 25.08
N LEU A 93 12.42 -7.56 23.93
CA LEU A 93 12.06 -8.30 22.73
C LEU A 93 13.23 -8.27 21.75
N VAL A 94 13.57 -9.43 21.19
CA VAL A 94 14.47 -9.56 20.03
C VAL A 94 13.70 -10.22 18.90
N VAL A 95 13.77 -9.65 17.70
CA VAL A 95 13.14 -10.14 16.47
C VAL A 95 14.21 -10.39 15.41
N GLU A 96 14.16 -11.56 14.78
CA GLU A 96 15.16 -11.99 13.80
C GLU A 96 14.52 -12.61 12.56
N CYS A 97 14.90 -12.14 11.38
CA CYS A 97 14.64 -12.81 10.11
C CYS A 97 15.70 -12.41 9.07
N PRO A 98 16.84 -13.14 9.00
CA PRO A 98 18.00 -12.74 8.20
C PRO A 98 17.74 -12.49 6.72
N LYS A 99 16.65 -13.04 6.16
CA LYS A 99 16.28 -12.85 4.75
C LYS A 99 15.77 -11.44 4.45
N ILE A 100 15.19 -10.73 5.42
CA ILE A 100 14.47 -9.45 5.19
C ILE A 100 14.79 -8.35 6.21
N MET A 101 15.46 -8.67 7.32
CA MET A 101 15.83 -7.71 8.37
C MET A 101 17.13 -8.16 9.07
N GLU A 102 17.81 -7.20 9.68
CA GLU A 102 18.84 -7.48 10.70
C GLU A 102 18.18 -7.78 12.05
N THR A 103 18.94 -8.42 12.95
CA THR A 103 18.47 -8.67 14.32
C THR A 103 18.14 -7.34 15.00
N SER A 104 16.88 -7.19 15.38
CA SER A 104 16.34 -5.97 16.00
C SER A 104 15.95 -6.26 17.43
N SER A 105 16.18 -5.33 18.35
CA SER A 105 15.79 -5.50 19.75
C SER A 105 15.24 -4.23 20.37
N PHE A 106 14.28 -4.38 21.27
CA PHE A 106 13.64 -3.27 21.97
C PHE A 106 13.41 -3.64 23.43
N SER A 107 13.63 -2.70 24.34
CA SER A 107 13.46 -2.91 25.78
C SER A 107 12.50 -1.88 26.35
N VAL A 108 11.59 -2.34 27.20
CA VAL A 108 10.54 -1.52 27.80
C VAL A 108 10.28 -1.93 29.24
N TYR A 109 9.98 -0.95 30.08
CA TYR A 109 9.50 -1.17 31.44
C TYR A 109 7.97 -1.21 31.47
N LEU A 110 7.41 -2.34 31.85
CA LEU A 110 5.97 -2.51 32.02
C LEU A 110 5.61 -2.23 33.49
N ASN A 111 4.60 -1.40 33.73
CA ASN A 111 4.22 -0.98 35.08
C ASN A 111 3.33 -1.97 35.84
N GLY A 112 2.90 -3.07 35.21
CA GLY A 112 2.02 -4.09 35.79
C GLY A 112 0.58 -3.64 36.07
N LYS A 113 0.16 -2.46 35.61
CA LYS A 113 -1.18 -1.91 35.83
C LYS A 113 -2.21 -2.34 34.77
N SER A 114 -1.76 -2.90 33.66
CA SER A 114 -2.61 -3.45 32.60
C SER A 114 -2.49 -4.96 32.55
N THR A 115 -3.55 -5.63 32.14
CA THR A 115 -3.55 -7.08 31.87
C THR A 115 -2.99 -7.40 30.49
N LYS A 116 -2.80 -6.39 29.64
CA LYS A 116 -2.34 -6.53 28.26
C LYS A 116 -1.42 -5.38 27.84
N TYR A 117 -0.34 -5.73 27.15
CA TYR A 117 0.60 -4.80 26.52
C TYR A 117 0.92 -5.25 25.10
N GLN A 118 1.23 -4.29 24.22
CA GLN A 118 1.72 -4.52 22.87
C GLN A 118 3.09 -3.84 22.72
N ILE A 119 4.05 -4.59 22.16
CA ILE A 119 5.42 -4.11 21.96
C ILE A 119 5.80 -4.37 20.52
N PHE A 120 6.04 -3.30 19.76
CA PHE A 120 6.42 -3.32 18.35
C PHE A 120 7.79 -2.65 18.20
N PRO A 121 8.90 -3.40 18.11
CA PRO A 121 10.22 -2.81 17.96
C PRO A 121 10.35 -2.10 16.61
N GLU A 122 11.16 -1.05 16.55
CA GLU A 122 11.69 -0.58 15.27
C GLU A 122 12.53 -1.71 14.65
N ILE A 123 12.19 -2.10 13.42
CA ILE A 123 12.85 -3.19 12.71
C ILE A 123 13.89 -2.61 11.76
N ALA A 124 15.13 -3.10 11.86
CA ALA A 124 16.21 -2.81 10.93
C ALA A 124 16.03 -3.62 9.63
N TYR A 125 15.12 -3.19 8.76
CA TYR A 125 14.83 -3.86 7.49
C TYR A 125 16.00 -3.79 6.48
N LYS A 126 16.10 -4.82 5.64
CA LYS A 126 16.99 -4.85 4.47
C LYS A 126 16.31 -4.18 3.28
N TRP A 127 16.47 -2.88 3.15
CA TRP A 127 15.76 -2.06 2.16
C TRP A 127 16.05 -2.46 0.70
N ASP A 128 17.28 -2.86 0.41
CA ASP A 128 17.72 -3.39 -0.87
C ASP A 128 17.00 -4.71 -1.22
N VAL A 129 16.74 -5.55 -0.22
CA VAL A 129 15.96 -6.77 -0.43
C VAL A 129 14.49 -6.43 -0.65
N LEU A 130 13.87 -5.67 0.26
CA LEU A 130 12.44 -5.39 0.26
C LEU A 130 11.95 -4.69 -1.02
N SER A 131 12.74 -3.75 -1.54
CA SER A 131 12.41 -3.00 -2.77
C SER A 131 12.43 -3.84 -4.05
N ASN A 132 13.01 -5.05 -3.99
CA ASN A 132 13.20 -5.92 -5.14
C ASN A 132 12.34 -7.21 -5.09
N ILE A 133 11.43 -7.35 -4.13
CA ILE A 133 10.56 -8.53 -4.02
C ILE A 133 9.43 -8.43 -5.04
N SER A 134 9.49 -9.18 -6.13
CA SER A 134 8.43 -9.20 -7.16
C SER A 134 7.40 -10.33 -6.96
N GLN A 135 7.74 -11.38 -6.21
CA GLN A 135 6.89 -12.54 -5.96
C GLN A 135 6.77 -12.83 -4.46
N PRO A 136 5.59 -13.19 -3.96
CA PRO A 136 5.42 -13.54 -2.56
C PRO A 136 6.19 -14.81 -2.15
N PHE A 137 6.74 -14.84 -0.93
CA PHE A 137 7.39 -16.04 -0.38
C PHE A 137 7.30 -16.09 1.15
N PRO A 138 7.32 -17.30 1.77
CA PRO A 138 7.33 -17.44 3.21
C PRO A 138 8.71 -17.20 3.83
N VAL A 139 8.72 -16.67 5.05
CA VAL A 139 9.91 -16.56 5.93
C VAL A 139 9.58 -17.00 7.34
N ASN A 140 10.61 -17.45 8.07
CA ASN A 140 10.52 -17.75 9.49
C ASN A 140 11.02 -16.55 10.29
N VAL A 141 10.13 -15.91 11.04
CA VAL A 141 10.47 -14.82 11.95
C VAL A 141 10.58 -15.38 13.36
N ASN A 142 11.73 -15.21 13.99
CA ASN A 142 11.99 -15.66 15.34
C ASN A 142 11.83 -14.52 16.33
N TYR A 143 11.18 -14.81 17.45
CA TYR A 143 10.93 -13.88 18.55
C TYR A 143 11.55 -14.48 19.82
N TYR A 144 12.33 -13.67 20.53
CA TYR A 144 12.89 -14.01 21.82
C TYR A 144 12.43 -12.97 22.83
N VAL A 145 11.77 -13.42 23.89
CA VAL A 145 11.26 -12.54 24.95
C VAL A 145 12.02 -12.80 26.23
N TYR A 146 12.66 -11.77 26.73
CA TYR A 146 13.36 -11.76 28.01
C TYR A 146 12.55 -10.93 29.00
N VAL A 147 12.39 -11.44 30.22
CA VAL A 147 11.76 -10.73 31.33
C VAL A 147 12.75 -10.67 32.47
N ASN A 148 13.13 -9.47 32.88
CA ASN A 148 14.20 -9.22 33.87
C ASN A 148 15.46 -10.02 33.52
N ASP A 149 15.92 -9.89 32.28
CA ASP A 149 17.10 -10.54 31.70
C ASP A 149 17.07 -12.07 31.60
N VAL A 150 15.95 -12.71 31.98
CA VAL A 150 15.74 -14.15 31.82
C VAL A 150 14.96 -14.42 30.55
N LEU A 151 15.53 -15.20 29.63
CA LEU A 151 14.84 -15.70 28.44
C LEU A 151 13.64 -16.54 28.89
N LYS A 152 12.44 -16.15 28.47
CA LYS A 152 11.21 -16.88 28.74
C LYS A 152 10.94 -17.94 27.70
N GLU A 153 10.89 -17.53 26.45
CA GLU A 153 10.61 -18.44 25.35
C GLU A 153 11.16 -17.89 24.04
N LYS A 154 11.47 -18.82 23.11
CA LYS A 154 11.65 -18.53 21.69
C LYS A 154 10.43 -19.05 20.94
N GLN A 155 9.76 -18.20 20.16
CA GLN A 155 8.72 -18.62 19.24
C GLN A 155 9.09 -18.26 17.80
N THR A 156 8.67 -19.11 16.85
CA THR A 156 8.85 -18.87 15.43
C THR A 156 7.48 -18.74 14.77
N LYS A 157 7.32 -17.70 13.96
CA LYS A 157 6.12 -17.45 13.15
C LYS A 157 6.49 -17.52 11.68
N ILE A 158 5.70 -18.28 10.90
CA ILE A 158 5.80 -18.26 9.44
C ILE A 158 5.02 -17.05 8.94
N VAL A 159 5.69 -16.19 8.17
CA VAL A 159 5.14 -14.93 7.63
C VAL A 159 5.28 -14.95 6.12
N THR A 160 4.23 -14.51 5.41
CA THR A 160 4.32 -14.33 3.96
C THR A 160 4.81 -12.93 3.65
N VAL A 161 5.94 -12.81 2.97
CA VAL A 161 6.41 -11.53 2.42
C VAL A 161 5.73 -11.33 1.07
N ARG A 162 5.04 -10.20 0.90
CA ARG A 162 4.29 -9.84 -0.31
C ARG A 162 5.18 -9.20 -1.37
N SER A 163 4.63 -9.07 -2.58
CA SER A 163 5.31 -8.33 -3.65
C SER A 163 5.39 -6.84 -3.31
N ILE A 164 6.44 -6.16 -3.76
CA ILE A 164 6.55 -4.70 -3.73
C ILE A 164 5.45 -4.02 -4.55
N ASN A 165 4.86 -4.74 -5.50
CA ASN A 165 3.73 -4.29 -6.30
C ASN A 165 2.38 -4.45 -5.59
N ASP A 166 2.31 -5.18 -4.46
CA ASP A 166 1.07 -5.30 -3.70
C ASP A 166 0.87 -4.03 -2.86
N CYS A 167 0.02 -3.12 -3.33
CA CYS A 167 -0.36 -1.88 -2.65
C CYS A 167 -1.53 -2.14 -1.69
N PRO A 168 -1.34 -2.21 -0.36
CA PRO A 168 -2.47 -2.27 0.56
C PRO A 168 -3.22 -0.94 0.53
N TYR A 169 -4.55 -0.99 0.44
CA TYR A 169 -5.39 0.21 0.45
C TYR A 169 -6.49 0.17 1.51
N ILE A 170 -6.79 -1.01 2.07
CA ILE A 170 -7.63 -1.15 3.27
C ILE A 170 -6.99 -2.20 4.18
N PHE A 171 -6.95 -1.92 5.48
CA PHE A 171 -6.64 -2.91 6.50
C PHE A 171 -7.74 -2.97 7.55
N ILE A 172 -8.37 -4.13 7.72
CA ILE A 172 -9.36 -4.37 8.76
C ILE A 172 -8.70 -5.16 9.88
N HIS A 173 -8.53 -4.52 11.04
CA HIS A 173 -7.93 -5.10 12.22
C HIS A 173 -8.81 -6.21 12.82
N ARG A 174 -8.25 -7.02 13.74
CA ARG A 174 -9.01 -8.10 14.44
C ARG A 174 -10.23 -7.61 15.21
N GLN A 175 -10.17 -6.39 15.74
CA GLN A 175 -11.27 -5.72 16.44
C GLN A 175 -12.25 -5.04 15.46
N LYS A 176 -12.07 -5.30 14.16
CA LYS A 176 -12.87 -4.78 13.06
C LYS A 176 -12.84 -3.26 12.92
N VAL A 177 -11.82 -2.63 13.50
CA VAL A 177 -11.43 -1.26 13.15
C VAL A 177 -10.90 -1.27 11.72
N ILE A 178 -11.38 -0.36 10.89
CA ILE A 178 -10.93 -0.18 9.52
C ILE A 178 -9.84 0.89 9.52
N HIS A 179 -8.68 0.56 8.97
CA HIS A 179 -7.59 1.48 8.66
C HIS A 179 -7.62 1.74 7.16
N ASP A 180 -7.93 2.97 6.78
CA ASP A 180 -7.88 3.43 5.41
C ASP A 180 -6.43 3.68 4.97
N MET A 181 -5.99 2.92 3.97
CA MET A 181 -4.63 2.98 3.42
C MET A 181 -4.61 3.46 1.97
N ASN A 182 -5.69 4.04 1.43
CA ASN A 182 -5.73 4.45 0.02
C ASN A 182 -4.61 5.46 -0.34
N PHE A 183 -4.12 6.23 0.63
CA PHE A 183 -2.96 7.10 0.46
C PHE A 183 -1.72 6.36 -0.08
N MET A 184 -1.64 5.04 0.10
CA MET A 184 -0.55 4.20 -0.42
C MET A 184 -0.40 4.28 -1.94
N TYR A 185 -1.45 4.59 -2.69
CA TYR A 185 -1.31 4.85 -4.14
C TYR A 185 -0.33 5.99 -4.44
N ALA A 186 -0.28 7.01 -3.57
CA ALA A 186 0.68 8.12 -3.71
C ALA A 186 2.13 7.66 -3.52
N ALA A 187 2.37 6.54 -2.83
CA ALA A 187 3.71 5.97 -2.70
C ALA A 187 4.22 5.39 -4.03
N TYR A 188 3.35 5.00 -4.96
CA TYR A 188 3.76 4.49 -6.28
C TYR A 188 4.07 5.58 -7.29
N VAL A 189 3.90 6.86 -6.93
CA VAL A 189 4.36 7.99 -7.73
C VAL A 189 5.86 8.17 -7.52
N ASN A 190 6.68 7.89 -8.54
CA ASN A 190 8.13 7.99 -8.45
C ASN A 190 8.67 8.92 -9.53
N GLU A 191 8.65 10.22 -9.24
CA GLU A 191 9.09 11.30 -10.12
C GLU A 191 10.59 11.26 -10.47
N ASN A 192 11.38 10.52 -9.69
CA ASN A 192 12.82 10.37 -9.90
C ASN A 192 13.20 9.05 -10.58
N HIS A 193 12.23 8.23 -11.00
CA HIS A 193 12.52 6.95 -11.63
C HIS A 193 13.39 7.16 -12.89
N PRO A 194 14.48 6.37 -13.08
CA PRO A 194 15.37 6.49 -14.25
C PRO A 194 14.69 6.46 -15.62
N ILE A 195 13.59 5.70 -15.79
CA ILE A 195 12.87 5.67 -17.08
C ILE A 195 12.19 7.01 -17.38
N ILE A 196 11.75 7.73 -16.34
CA ILE A 196 11.15 9.05 -16.48
C ILE A 196 12.25 10.06 -16.79
N THR A 197 13.27 10.13 -15.93
CA THR A 197 14.32 11.16 -16.00
C THR A 197 15.23 11.00 -17.22
N ASN A 198 15.65 9.77 -17.55
CA ASN A 198 16.65 9.53 -18.57
C ASN A 198 16.06 9.19 -19.95
N GLN A 199 14.78 8.78 -20.03
CA GLN A 199 14.15 8.39 -21.30
C GLN A 199 12.94 9.25 -21.66
N LEU A 200 11.92 9.29 -20.81
CA LEU A 200 10.68 9.98 -21.15
C LEU A 200 10.84 11.50 -21.24
N MET A 201 11.58 12.13 -20.32
CA MET A 201 11.83 13.59 -20.37
C MET A 201 12.48 14.00 -21.72
N PRO A 202 13.60 13.38 -22.17
CA PRO A 202 14.14 13.65 -23.51
C PRO A 202 13.18 13.35 -24.67
N GLU A 203 12.36 12.31 -24.57
CA GLU A 203 11.42 11.93 -25.62
C GLU A 203 10.29 12.95 -25.76
N ILE A 204 9.73 13.42 -24.65
CA ILE A 204 8.74 14.51 -24.60
C ILE A 204 9.29 15.76 -25.29
N MET A 205 10.53 16.15 -24.97
CA MET A 205 11.20 17.29 -25.61
C MET A 205 11.37 17.11 -27.12
N ARG A 206 11.72 15.89 -27.57
CA ARG A 206 11.95 15.59 -28.99
C ARG A 206 10.69 15.68 -29.84
N THR A 207 9.50 15.58 -29.24
CA THR A 207 8.23 15.75 -29.97
C THR A 207 8.08 17.15 -30.56
N GLY A 208 8.73 18.16 -29.97
CA GLY A 208 8.52 19.57 -30.35
C GLY A 208 7.12 20.10 -30.00
N ILE A 209 6.30 19.34 -29.26
CA ILE A 209 5.00 19.82 -28.76
C ILE A 209 5.23 20.96 -27.77
N VAL A 210 6.28 20.87 -26.96
CA VAL A 210 6.74 21.91 -26.03
C VAL A 210 8.19 22.27 -26.31
N ASN A 211 8.54 23.55 -26.17
CA ASN A 211 9.90 24.05 -26.36
C ASN A 211 10.78 23.89 -25.12
N SER A 212 10.16 23.76 -23.95
CA SER A 212 10.80 23.51 -22.65
C SER A 212 9.78 22.94 -21.67
N ILE A 213 10.23 22.19 -20.67
CA ILE A 213 9.40 21.76 -19.54
C ILE A 213 9.46 22.86 -18.49
N THR A 214 8.38 23.61 -18.35
CA THR A 214 8.31 24.82 -17.50
C THR A 214 7.49 24.61 -16.24
N GLY A 215 6.72 23.52 -16.14
CA GLY A 215 5.72 23.36 -15.09
C GLY A 215 4.80 24.58 -15.09
N TYR A 216 4.80 25.33 -13.97
CA TYR A 216 4.01 26.55 -13.79
C TYR A 216 4.71 27.87 -14.14
N GLN A 217 5.98 27.86 -14.56
CA GLN A 217 6.80 29.09 -14.68
C GLN A 217 6.27 30.12 -15.69
N THR A 218 5.48 29.70 -16.69
CA THR A 218 4.89 30.60 -17.68
C THR A 218 3.64 31.32 -17.17
N ASN A 219 3.07 30.89 -16.05
CA ASN A 219 1.76 31.32 -15.55
C ASN A 219 0.62 31.22 -16.58
N ASP A 220 0.77 30.33 -17.57
CA ASP A 220 -0.23 30.09 -18.60
C ASP A 220 -0.79 28.67 -18.46
N ARG A 221 -2.08 28.57 -18.10
CA ARG A 221 -2.77 27.29 -17.97
C ARG A 221 -2.79 26.49 -19.28
N LEU A 222 -2.83 27.15 -20.44
CA LEU A 222 -2.82 26.45 -21.73
C LEU A 222 -1.45 25.83 -22.01
N GLU A 223 -0.36 26.44 -21.52
CA GLU A 223 0.98 25.86 -21.60
C GLU A 223 1.15 24.67 -20.66
N VAL A 224 0.58 24.73 -19.45
CA VAL A 224 0.49 23.55 -18.56
C VAL A 224 -0.25 22.42 -19.27
N LEU A 225 -1.37 22.72 -19.93
CA LEU A 225 -2.11 21.68 -20.65
C LEU A 225 -1.33 21.10 -21.82
N ARG A 226 -0.63 21.94 -22.58
CA ARG A 226 0.23 21.52 -23.69
C ARG A 226 1.33 20.57 -23.20
N GLN A 227 1.93 20.84 -22.04
CA GLN A 227 2.88 19.94 -21.40
C GLN A 227 2.25 18.58 -21.04
N VAL A 228 1.05 18.57 -20.45
CA VAL A 228 0.33 17.31 -20.14
C VAL A 228 -0.03 16.56 -21.41
N PHE A 229 -0.45 17.25 -22.47
CA PHE A 229 -0.70 16.65 -23.77
C PHE A 229 0.57 16.03 -24.38
N ALA A 230 1.72 16.66 -24.24
CA ALA A 230 2.98 16.09 -24.71
C ALA A 230 3.28 14.73 -24.05
N VAL A 231 3.01 14.60 -22.74
CA VAL A 231 3.10 13.32 -22.01
C VAL A 231 2.12 12.29 -22.58
N TRP A 232 0.85 12.67 -22.74
CA TRP A 232 -0.19 11.80 -23.33
C TRP A 232 0.24 11.28 -24.69
N ASN A 233 0.74 12.17 -25.55
CA ASN A 233 1.15 11.83 -26.90
C ASN A 233 2.31 10.82 -26.90
N VAL A 234 3.34 11.03 -26.07
CA VAL A 234 4.47 10.09 -25.95
C VAL A 234 4.02 8.73 -25.43
N LEU A 235 3.21 8.67 -24.36
CA LEU A 235 2.76 7.40 -23.80
C LEU A 235 1.86 6.62 -24.77
N ARG A 236 1.02 7.32 -25.53
CA ARG A 236 0.21 6.73 -26.60
C ARG A 236 1.07 6.20 -27.74
N GLN A 237 2.10 6.93 -28.17
CA GLN A 237 3.07 6.47 -29.18
C GLN A 237 3.85 5.22 -28.71
N ARG A 238 4.14 5.13 -27.40
CA ARG A 238 4.72 3.93 -26.77
C ARG A 238 3.73 2.76 -26.64
N GLY A 239 2.47 2.94 -27.04
CA GLY A 239 1.49 1.86 -27.14
C GLY A 239 0.94 1.38 -25.80
N VAL A 240 1.03 2.19 -24.73
CA VAL A 240 0.47 1.82 -23.42
C VAL A 240 -1.06 1.68 -23.55
N LYS A 241 -1.58 0.50 -23.17
CA LYS A 241 -3.00 0.16 -23.24
C LYS A 241 -3.55 -0.17 -21.86
N TYR A 242 -4.85 0.06 -21.69
CA TYR A 242 -5.54 -0.37 -20.49
C TYR A 242 -5.59 -1.90 -20.42
N SER A 243 -5.23 -2.45 -19.26
CA SER A 243 -5.32 -3.88 -18.95
C SER A 243 -5.71 -4.04 -17.49
N SER A 244 -6.95 -4.50 -17.25
CA SER A 244 -7.40 -4.83 -15.91
C SER A 244 -6.92 -6.23 -15.55
N LEU A 245 -5.94 -6.33 -14.64
CA LEU A 245 -5.71 -7.54 -13.88
C LEU A 245 -6.41 -7.36 -12.54
N VAL A 246 -7.47 -8.13 -12.31
CA VAL A 246 -8.04 -8.24 -10.97
C VAL A 246 -7.09 -9.10 -10.15
N SER A 247 -6.58 -8.60 -9.01
CA SER A 247 -5.89 -9.47 -8.05
C SER A 247 -6.90 -10.51 -7.60
N SER A 248 -6.68 -11.78 -7.95
CA SER A 248 -7.64 -12.88 -7.78
C SER A 248 -7.94 -13.26 -6.32
N ASN A 249 -7.53 -12.44 -5.34
CA ASN A 249 -7.56 -12.74 -3.92
C ASN A 249 -8.20 -11.62 -3.06
N ASN A 250 -8.98 -10.71 -3.65
CA ASN A 250 -9.64 -9.61 -2.92
C ASN A 250 -11.06 -9.94 -2.43
N GLU A 251 -11.54 -11.19 -2.57
CA GLU A 251 -12.80 -11.55 -1.92
C GLU A 251 -12.62 -11.43 -0.39
N PRO A 252 -13.47 -10.66 0.31
CA PRO A 252 -13.41 -10.60 1.75
C PRO A 252 -13.72 -12.00 2.30
N ALA A 253 -12.68 -12.70 2.74
CA ALA A 253 -12.90 -13.82 3.64
C ALA A 253 -13.70 -13.28 4.83
N GLN A 254 -14.71 -14.02 5.32
CA GLN A 254 -15.42 -13.69 6.56
C GLN A 254 -14.53 -13.86 7.82
N LYS A 255 -13.23 -13.59 7.70
CA LYS A 255 -12.22 -13.78 8.73
C LYS A 255 -11.33 -12.55 8.81
N TYR A 256 -11.32 -11.93 9.98
CA TYR A 256 -10.44 -10.81 10.31
C TYR A 256 -9.21 -11.30 11.10
N PRO A 257 -8.05 -10.66 10.96
CA PRO A 257 -7.80 -9.42 10.21
C PRO A 257 -7.77 -9.65 8.69
N LEU A 258 -8.03 -8.62 7.90
CA LEU A 258 -8.07 -8.68 6.44
C LEU A 258 -7.33 -7.49 5.84
N VAL A 259 -6.51 -7.72 4.82
CA VAL A 259 -5.89 -6.65 4.03
C VAL A 259 -6.39 -6.76 2.60
N VAL A 260 -6.93 -5.65 2.08
CA VAL A 260 -7.28 -5.52 0.67
C VAL A 260 -6.15 -4.76 -0.03
N HIS A 261 -5.70 -5.29 -1.17
CA HIS A 261 -4.56 -4.76 -1.90
C HIS A 261 -4.82 -4.70 -3.40
N GLN A 262 -4.15 -3.77 -4.07
CA GLN A 262 -4.13 -3.64 -5.51
C GLN A 262 -2.72 -3.95 -6.02
N PHE A 263 -2.61 -4.76 -7.07
CA PHE A 263 -1.34 -4.91 -7.76
C PHE A 263 -1.08 -3.64 -8.59
N VAL A 264 -0.02 -2.91 -8.27
CA VAL A 264 0.37 -1.65 -8.94
C VAL A 264 1.73 -1.84 -9.59
N ARG A 265 1.77 -1.74 -10.93
CA ARG A 265 3.01 -1.76 -11.71
C ARG A 265 3.78 -0.47 -11.50
N ARG A 266 5.09 -0.61 -11.38
CA ARG A 266 6.03 0.52 -11.39
C ARG A 266 6.12 1.12 -12.80
N PRO A 267 6.54 2.40 -12.94
CA PRO A 267 6.65 3.06 -14.23
C PRO A 267 7.36 2.24 -15.32
N SER A 268 8.50 1.61 -14.99
CA SER A 268 9.25 0.76 -15.91
C SER A 268 8.49 -0.50 -16.35
N GLU A 269 7.75 -1.13 -15.44
CA GLU A 269 6.95 -2.33 -15.70
C GLU A 269 5.74 -2.03 -16.60
N SER A 270 5.04 -0.92 -16.35
CA SER A 270 3.92 -0.47 -17.18
C SER A 270 4.36 -0.17 -18.61
N LEU A 271 5.53 0.48 -18.76
CA LEU A 271 6.10 0.80 -20.08
C LEU A 271 6.62 -0.44 -20.81
N ALA A 272 7.30 -1.35 -20.12
CA ALA A 272 7.84 -2.57 -20.72
C ALA A 272 6.74 -3.54 -21.16
N SER A 273 5.68 -3.68 -20.36
CA SER A 273 4.54 -4.56 -20.68
C SER A 273 3.50 -3.92 -21.59
N GLN A 274 3.60 -2.61 -21.83
CA GLN A 274 2.61 -1.78 -22.52
C GLN A 274 1.20 -1.92 -21.95
N GLN A 275 1.10 -2.27 -20.66
CA GLN A 275 -0.14 -2.56 -19.97
C GLN A 275 -0.21 -1.75 -18.67
N ALA A 276 -1.35 -1.12 -18.46
CA ALA A 276 -1.63 -0.37 -17.25
C ALA A 276 -3.09 -0.60 -16.83
N ASN A 277 -3.33 -0.97 -15.58
CA ASN A 277 -4.65 -0.80 -14.99
C ASN A 277 -4.90 0.70 -14.66
N CYS A 278 -6.05 1.01 -14.05
CA CYS A 278 -6.44 2.39 -13.73
C CYS A 278 -5.44 3.07 -12.77
N VAL A 279 -4.93 2.34 -11.79
CA VAL A 279 -3.92 2.82 -10.85
C VAL A 279 -2.56 2.95 -11.52
N ASP A 280 -2.09 1.91 -12.23
CA ASP A 280 -0.80 1.89 -12.95
C ASP A 280 -0.66 3.11 -13.87
N GLY A 281 -1.71 3.38 -14.66
CA GLY A 281 -1.74 4.51 -15.60
C GLY A 281 -1.70 5.84 -14.87
N THR A 282 -2.49 5.96 -13.81
CA THR A 282 -2.56 7.18 -12.99
C THR A 282 -1.22 7.47 -12.31
N VAL A 283 -0.58 6.49 -11.68
CA VAL A 283 0.70 6.70 -10.99
C VAL A 283 1.85 6.94 -11.98
N LEU A 284 1.83 6.34 -13.17
CA LEU A 284 2.78 6.63 -14.24
C LEU A 284 2.68 8.10 -14.69
N PHE A 285 1.47 8.57 -15.03
CA PHE A 285 1.27 9.97 -15.39
C PHE A 285 1.64 10.91 -14.26
N ALA A 286 1.18 10.64 -13.04
CA ALA A 286 1.48 11.46 -11.88
C ALA A 286 3.01 11.58 -11.66
N SER A 287 3.75 10.48 -11.83
CA SER A 287 5.22 10.50 -11.70
C SER A 287 5.88 11.43 -12.73
N ILE A 288 5.41 11.38 -13.98
CA ILE A 288 5.92 12.22 -15.06
C ILE A 288 5.56 13.69 -14.83
N LEU A 289 4.29 13.98 -14.51
CA LEU A 289 3.83 15.34 -14.26
C LEU A 289 4.54 15.98 -13.08
N TYR A 290 4.72 15.22 -11.99
CA TYR A 290 5.39 15.74 -10.82
C TYR A 290 6.86 16.06 -11.10
N ARG A 291 7.53 15.22 -11.92
CA ARG A 291 8.88 15.52 -12.43
C ARG A 291 8.93 16.79 -13.28
N MET A 292 7.87 17.09 -14.01
CA MET A 292 7.73 18.31 -14.81
C MET A 292 7.38 19.56 -13.99
N GLY A 293 7.22 19.43 -12.67
CA GLY A 293 6.78 20.53 -11.80
C GLY A 293 5.28 20.84 -11.93
N ILE A 294 4.49 19.89 -12.41
CA ILE A 294 3.02 19.94 -12.45
C ILE A 294 2.51 19.02 -11.34
N HIS A 295 1.81 19.58 -10.35
CA HIS A 295 1.41 18.87 -9.15
C HIS A 295 0.17 17.98 -9.44
N PRO A 296 0.33 16.65 -9.39
CA PRO A 296 -0.74 15.72 -9.72
C PRO A 296 -1.57 15.35 -8.48
N LEU A 297 -2.76 14.85 -8.75
CA LEU A 297 -3.71 14.29 -7.82
C LEU A 297 -4.04 12.87 -8.25
N ILE A 298 -4.19 11.96 -7.29
CA ILE A 298 -4.81 10.65 -7.55
C ILE A 298 -6.26 10.74 -7.10
N VAL A 299 -7.19 10.43 -8.00
CA VAL A 299 -8.63 10.45 -7.70
C VAL A 299 -9.14 9.02 -7.69
N THR A 300 -9.84 8.62 -6.64
CA THR A 300 -10.35 7.26 -6.48
C THR A 300 -11.86 7.27 -6.23
N THR A 301 -12.50 6.18 -6.64
CA THR A 301 -13.84 5.74 -6.24
C THR A 301 -13.76 4.21 -6.02
N PRO A 302 -14.80 3.53 -5.51
CA PRO A 302 -14.71 2.09 -5.22
C PRO A 302 -14.18 1.20 -6.34
N ASN A 303 -14.47 1.57 -7.59
CA ASN A 303 -14.18 0.73 -8.75
C ASN A 303 -13.24 1.41 -9.75
N HIS A 304 -12.72 2.61 -9.45
CA HIS A 304 -11.98 3.37 -10.46
C HIS A 304 -10.95 4.32 -9.87
N CYS A 305 -9.90 4.57 -10.65
CA CYS A 305 -8.82 5.50 -10.34
C CYS A 305 -8.42 6.28 -11.58
N TRP A 306 -8.29 7.60 -11.47
CA TRP A 306 -7.84 8.47 -12.56
C TRP A 306 -7.01 9.63 -12.03
N LEU A 307 -6.41 10.38 -12.97
CA LEU A 307 -5.51 11.48 -12.66
C LEU A 307 -6.29 12.78 -12.50
N GLY A 308 -6.01 13.53 -11.45
CA GLY A 308 -6.21 14.98 -11.42
C GLY A 308 -4.87 15.71 -11.50
N PHE A 309 -4.87 16.99 -11.87
CA PHE A 309 -3.67 17.82 -11.83
C PHE A 309 -4.04 19.30 -11.76
N TYR A 310 -3.19 20.08 -11.11
CA TYR A 310 -3.37 21.52 -11.05
C TYR A 310 -2.83 22.19 -12.30
N MET A 311 -3.59 23.17 -12.80
CA MET A 311 -3.29 24.01 -13.95
C MET A 311 -2.48 25.27 -13.58
N ASN A 312 -2.31 25.53 -12.29
CA ASN A 312 -1.55 26.67 -11.77
C ASN A 312 -0.83 26.32 -10.46
N ALA A 313 0.16 27.14 -10.09
CA ALA A 313 0.95 26.94 -8.88
C ALA A 313 0.17 27.19 -7.58
N GLN A 314 -0.96 27.90 -7.66
CA GLN A 314 -1.81 28.22 -6.51
C GLN A 314 -2.82 27.11 -6.17
N HIS A 315 -2.86 26.03 -6.98
CA HIS A 315 -3.76 24.89 -6.79
C HIS A 315 -5.25 25.25 -6.80
N THR A 316 -5.63 26.31 -7.51
CA THR A 316 -7.02 26.81 -7.58
C THR A 316 -7.76 26.38 -8.84
N ASP A 317 -7.05 25.83 -9.82
CA ASP A 317 -7.59 25.35 -11.08
C ASP A 317 -7.16 23.91 -11.30
N THR A 318 -8.12 23.00 -11.32
CA THR A 318 -7.89 21.55 -11.37
C THR A 318 -8.52 20.98 -12.64
N MET A 319 -7.76 20.14 -13.34
CA MET A 319 -8.27 19.30 -14.42
C MET A 319 -8.12 17.82 -14.08
N PHE A 320 -8.91 17.00 -14.77
CA PHE A 320 -8.93 15.55 -14.60
C PHE A 320 -8.64 14.89 -15.95
N LEU A 321 -7.99 13.73 -15.92
CA LEU A 321 -7.58 12.98 -17.10
C LEU A 321 -7.85 11.49 -16.88
N GLU A 322 -8.72 10.93 -17.73
CA GLU A 322 -9.01 9.50 -17.74
C GLU A 322 -7.88 8.71 -18.41
N THR A 323 -6.93 8.22 -17.61
CA THR A 323 -5.71 7.56 -18.11
C THR A 323 -5.99 6.21 -18.78
N THR A 324 -7.12 5.57 -18.48
CA THR A 324 -7.50 4.29 -19.12
C THR A 324 -7.85 4.44 -20.61
N MET A 325 -8.10 5.67 -21.08
CA MET A 325 -8.44 5.95 -22.46
C MET A 325 -7.23 6.07 -23.41
N MET A 326 -5.98 5.91 -22.93
CA MET A 326 -4.78 5.99 -23.75
C MET A 326 -4.81 5.08 -24.98
N GLY A 327 -5.39 3.88 -24.84
CA GLY A 327 -5.48 2.87 -25.90
C GLY A 327 -6.77 2.93 -26.74
N SER A 328 -7.66 3.89 -26.48
CA SER A 328 -8.98 3.92 -27.10
C SER A 328 -8.95 4.46 -28.54
N HIS A 329 -9.81 3.88 -29.38
CA HIS A 329 -10.18 4.43 -30.69
C HIS A 329 -11.50 5.20 -30.57
N ILE A 330 -11.61 6.34 -31.23
CA ILE A 330 -12.74 7.28 -31.05
C ILE A 330 -13.61 7.30 -32.31
N SER A 331 -14.93 7.36 -32.12
CA SER A 331 -15.90 7.59 -33.20
C SER A 331 -16.06 9.08 -33.52
N SER A 332 -16.53 9.40 -34.73
CA SER A 332 -16.73 10.79 -35.20
C SER A 332 -17.62 11.64 -34.27
N ASP A 333 -18.60 11.05 -33.60
CA ASP A 333 -19.62 11.79 -32.85
C ASP A 333 -19.14 12.25 -31.47
N GLN A 334 -18.24 11.48 -30.86
CA GLN A 334 -17.58 11.87 -29.60
C GLN A 334 -16.65 13.08 -29.80
N LEU A 335 -16.26 13.34 -31.06
CA LEU A 335 -15.24 14.29 -31.45
C LEU A 335 -15.69 15.75 -31.45
N GLU A 336 -16.90 16.03 -31.94
CA GLU A 336 -17.40 17.40 -32.01
C GLU A 336 -17.62 18.00 -30.63
N THR A 337 -18.00 17.18 -29.65
CA THR A 337 -18.20 17.66 -28.29
C THR A 337 -16.90 17.95 -27.51
N ALA A 338 -15.73 17.49 -28.00
CA ALA A 338 -14.44 17.77 -27.38
C ALA A 338 -13.84 19.11 -27.81
N LYS A 339 -14.22 19.61 -29.00
CA LYS A 339 -13.79 20.93 -29.51
C LYS A 339 -14.40 22.11 -28.75
N GLY A 340 -15.46 21.88 -27.99
CA GLY A 340 -16.14 22.90 -27.18
C GLY A 340 -15.47 23.21 -25.84
N LEU A 341 -14.35 22.56 -25.50
CA LEU A 341 -13.60 22.86 -24.28
C LEU A 341 -12.84 24.19 -24.45
N ASP A 342 -12.82 25.01 -23.39
CA ASP A 342 -12.10 26.29 -23.30
C ASP A 342 -10.57 26.14 -23.47
N VAL A 343 -10.08 24.90 -23.42
CA VAL A 343 -8.69 24.53 -23.58
C VAL A 343 -8.33 23.96 -24.97
N TYR A 344 -9.24 24.03 -25.93
CA TYR A 344 -9.03 23.52 -27.28
C TYR A 344 -7.99 24.33 -28.06
N SER A 345 -7.10 23.64 -28.78
CA SER A 345 -6.05 24.23 -29.62
C SER A 345 -6.17 23.74 -31.06
N LEU A 346 -6.50 24.67 -31.97
CA LEU A 346 -6.53 24.41 -33.43
C LEU A 346 -5.19 23.91 -33.98
N ILE A 347 -4.08 24.39 -33.40
CA ILE A 347 -2.74 24.02 -33.84
C ILE A 347 -2.45 22.56 -33.47
N LEU A 348 -2.73 22.16 -32.22
CA LEU A 348 -2.50 20.78 -31.78
C LEU A 348 -3.45 19.81 -32.50
N ASP A 349 -4.69 20.20 -32.76
CA ASP A 349 -5.63 19.39 -33.53
C ASP A 349 -5.16 19.16 -34.97
N ARG A 350 -4.56 20.17 -35.60
CA ARG A 350 -4.02 20.03 -36.96
C ARG A 350 -2.75 19.16 -37.00
N LEU A 351 -1.85 19.33 -36.04
CA LEU A 351 -0.56 18.64 -36.03
C LEU A 351 -0.64 17.21 -35.48
N TYR A 352 -1.54 16.97 -34.53
CA TYR A 352 -1.67 15.70 -33.81
C TYR A 352 -3.14 15.26 -33.68
N PRO A 353 -3.91 15.18 -34.77
CA PRO A 353 -5.36 15.05 -34.72
C PRO A 353 -5.80 13.90 -33.81
N ASP A 354 -5.41 12.66 -34.10
CA ASP A 354 -5.89 11.50 -33.35
C ASP A 354 -5.48 11.54 -31.87
N SER A 355 -4.23 11.93 -31.61
CA SER A 355 -3.68 11.98 -30.25
C SER A 355 -4.32 13.09 -29.42
N TYR A 356 -4.47 14.29 -29.99
CA TYR A 356 -5.04 15.44 -29.30
C TYR A 356 -6.53 15.28 -29.05
N LYS A 357 -7.26 14.71 -30.02
CA LYS A 357 -8.68 14.39 -29.88
C LYS A 357 -8.93 13.36 -28.77
N THR A 358 -8.10 12.30 -28.70
CA THR A 358 -8.18 11.32 -27.62
C THR A 358 -7.86 11.90 -26.26
N PHE A 359 -6.88 12.80 -26.20
CA PHE A 359 -6.54 13.54 -25.00
C PHE A 359 -7.72 14.39 -24.48
N LEU A 360 -8.32 15.21 -25.34
CA LEU A 360 -9.46 16.06 -24.94
C LEU A 360 -10.67 15.25 -24.48
N LEU A 361 -10.94 14.11 -25.13
CA LEU A 361 -12.00 13.21 -24.68
C LEU A 361 -11.68 12.62 -23.31
N ALA A 362 -10.44 12.19 -23.08
CA ALA A 362 -10.00 11.68 -21.78
C ALA A 362 -10.10 12.75 -20.67
N VAL A 363 -9.81 14.02 -20.98
CA VAL A 363 -10.01 15.14 -20.06
C VAL A 363 -11.49 15.29 -19.72
N LYS A 364 -12.36 15.30 -20.73
CA LYS A 364 -13.81 15.40 -20.55
C LYS A 364 -14.38 14.24 -19.72
N VAL A 365 -13.95 13.00 -20.00
CA VAL A 365 -14.39 11.82 -19.25
C VAL A 365 -13.90 11.88 -17.81
N GLY A 366 -12.64 12.25 -17.57
CA GLY A 366 -12.11 12.44 -16.22
C GLY A 366 -12.93 13.48 -15.42
N PHE A 367 -13.27 14.60 -16.06
CA PHE A 367 -14.12 15.62 -15.43
C PHE A 367 -15.55 15.12 -15.18
N SER A 368 -16.12 14.36 -16.11
CA SER A 368 -17.45 13.75 -15.94
C SER A 368 -17.49 12.73 -14.80
N ASN A 369 -16.45 11.90 -14.68
CA ASN A 369 -16.30 10.91 -13.60
C ASN A 369 -16.27 11.61 -12.24
N TYR A 370 -15.49 12.68 -12.11
CA TYR A 370 -15.49 13.51 -10.90
C TYR A 370 -16.84 14.19 -10.65
N SER A 371 -17.40 14.86 -11.66
CA SER A 371 -18.60 15.69 -11.51
C SER A 371 -19.84 14.91 -11.11
N LYS A 372 -19.99 13.68 -11.63
CA LYS A 372 -21.12 12.79 -11.31
C LYS A 372 -21.22 12.51 -9.81
N ASP A 373 -20.09 12.34 -9.15
CA ASP A 373 -19.99 11.94 -7.75
C ASP A 373 -19.35 13.01 -6.86
N LYS A 374 -19.31 14.27 -7.32
CA LYS A 374 -18.63 15.39 -6.67
C LYS A 374 -18.94 15.52 -5.18
N ASN A 375 -20.20 15.33 -4.81
CA ASN A 375 -20.67 15.47 -3.42
C ASN A 375 -20.30 14.29 -2.50
N LYS A 376 -19.75 13.21 -3.06
CA LYS A 376 -19.31 12.02 -2.31
C LYS A 376 -17.84 12.08 -1.93
N PHE A 377 -17.04 12.91 -2.60
CA PHE A 377 -15.61 13.00 -2.32
C PHE A 377 -15.33 13.55 -0.93
N LEU A 378 -14.51 12.82 -0.19
CA LEU A 378 -14.06 13.20 1.14
C LEU A 378 -13.06 14.36 1.00
N VAL A 379 -13.40 15.51 1.59
CA VAL A 379 -12.52 16.69 1.66
C VAL A 379 -11.80 16.66 3.00
N ASP A 380 -10.48 16.72 2.98
CA ASP A 380 -9.63 16.84 4.19
C ASP A 380 -9.83 15.78 5.28
N SER A 381 -10.28 14.56 4.92
CA SER A 381 -10.34 13.47 5.89
C SER A 381 -8.94 13.15 6.41
N LYS A 382 -8.70 13.47 7.68
CA LYS A 382 -7.55 12.99 8.45
C LYS A 382 -7.86 11.69 9.19
N VAL A 383 -9.13 11.26 9.15
CA VAL A 383 -9.61 10.08 9.85
C VAL A 383 -9.09 8.85 9.13
N THR A 384 -8.04 8.27 9.71
CA THR A 384 -7.35 7.10 9.18
C THR A 384 -7.94 5.81 9.75
N PHE A 385 -8.59 5.90 10.93
CA PHE A 385 -9.21 4.77 11.64
C PHE A 385 -10.70 4.97 11.80
N LEU A 386 -11.48 3.93 11.49
CA LEU A 386 -12.93 3.99 11.39
C LEU A 386 -13.59 2.80 12.11
N PRO A 387 -14.82 2.97 12.61
CA PRO A 387 -15.57 1.89 13.26
C PRO A 387 -15.95 0.79 12.26
N GLU A 388 -16.26 -0.41 12.76
CA GLU A 388 -16.60 -1.59 11.95
C GLU A 388 -17.72 -1.36 10.92
N ASN A 389 -18.69 -0.52 11.25
CA ASN A 389 -19.85 -0.24 10.43
C ASN A 389 -19.65 0.92 9.43
N ALA A 390 -18.41 1.42 9.29
CA ALA A 390 -18.12 2.45 8.30
C ALA A 390 -18.38 1.93 6.88
N ASP A 391 -18.97 2.78 6.04
CA ASP A 391 -19.21 2.49 4.64
C ASP A 391 -17.88 2.50 3.88
N ILE A 392 -17.29 1.31 3.72
CA ILE A 392 -15.99 1.12 3.05
C ILE A 392 -16.02 1.68 1.62
N GLU A 393 -17.15 1.58 0.91
CA GLU A 393 -17.25 2.13 -0.45
C GLU A 393 -17.18 3.65 -0.42
N HIS A 394 -17.86 4.28 0.53
CA HIS A 394 -17.78 5.74 0.69
C HIS A 394 -16.33 6.20 0.97
N LEU A 395 -15.54 5.41 1.69
CA LEU A 395 -14.12 5.71 1.94
C LEU A 395 -13.27 5.75 0.69
N GLN A 396 -13.68 5.11 -0.41
CA GLN A 396 -12.88 5.09 -1.62
C GLN A 396 -13.03 6.38 -2.44
N TYR A 397 -13.99 7.27 -2.13
CA TYR A 397 -14.16 8.55 -2.82
C TYR A 397 -13.16 9.59 -2.29
N GLN A 398 -11.93 9.58 -2.82
CA GLN A 398 -10.84 10.43 -2.31
C GLN A 398 -10.04 11.13 -3.42
N ILE A 399 -9.36 12.20 -3.03
CA ILE A 399 -8.44 12.97 -3.87
C ILE A 399 -7.13 13.12 -3.09
N PHE A 400 -6.06 12.47 -3.58
CA PHE A 400 -4.75 12.49 -2.95
C PHE A 400 -3.83 13.48 -3.65
N GLU A 401 -3.50 14.58 -2.98
CA GLU A 401 -2.47 15.50 -3.44
C GLU A 401 -1.09 14.93 -3.14
N ILE A 402 -0.33 14.56 -4.18
CA ILE A 402 0.96 13.88 -4.02
C ILE A 402 1.95 14.72 -3.19
N GLU A 403 1.99 16.02 -3.45
CA GLU A 403 2.89 16.94 -2.73
C GLU A 403 2.58 16.97 -1.23
N ARG A 404 1.30 16.94 -0.83
CA ARG A 404 0.90 16.86 0.59
C ARG A 404 1.50 15.63 1.26
N TYR A 405 1.34 14.44 0.67
CA TYR A 405 1.85 13.20 1.27
C TYR A 405 3.38 13.15 1.30
N ARG A 406 4.06 13.73 0.31
CA ARG A 406 5.53 13.89 0.34
C ARG A 406 5.97 14.77 1.50
N ARG A 407 5.28 15.89 1.76
CA ARG A 407 5.53 16.76 2.93
C ARG A 407 5.27 16.04 4.26
N GLU A 408 4.30 15.12 4.29
CA GLU A 408 4.01 14.26 5.44
C GLU A 408 5.01 13.10 5.62
N GLY A 409 6.02 12.97 4.75
CA GLY A 409 7.08 11.96 4.86
C GLY A 409 6.81 10.64 4.12
N LEU A 410 5.75 10.56 3.30
CA LEU A 410 5.49 9.39 2.47
C LEU A 410 6.56 9.25 1.39
N LEU A 411 7.35 8.19 1.46
CA LEU A 411 8.41 7.93 0.50
C LEU A 411 7.87 7.30 -0.79
N PRO A 412 8.42 7.66 -1.97
CA PRO A 412 8.13 6.94 -3.19
C PRO A 412 8.72 5.52 -3.12
N ILE A 413 8.00 4.54 -3.66
CA ILE A 413 8.49 3.18 -3.83
C ILE A 413 9.56 3.20 -4.92
N ILE A 414 10.80 3.00 -4.48
CA ILE A 414 11.96 2.94 -5.36
C ILE A 414 12.13 1.53 -5.94
N SER A 415 12.64 1.47 -7.17
CA SER A 415 13.20 0.26 -7.77
C SER A 415 14.64 0.54 -8.14
N ASN A 416 15.50 -0.47 -7.98
CA ASN A 416 16.83 -0.46 -8.56
C ASN A 416 16.77 -0.60 -10.08
#